data_AF-A0A538HEW8-F1
#
_entry.id   AF-A0A538HEW8-F1
#
_cell.length_a   1.000
_cell.length_b   1.000
_cell.length_c   1.000
_cell.angle_alpha   90.00
_cell.angle_beta   90.00
_cell.angle_gamma   90.00
#
_symmetry.space_group_name_H-M   'P 1'
#
loop_
_entity.id
_entity.type
_entity.pdbx_description
1 polymer ?
#
loop_
_entity_poly.entity_id
_entity_poly.type
_entity_poly.pdbx_seq_one_letter_code
_entity_poly.pdbx_strand_id
1 'polypeptide(L)'
;MTISQTDLKTKYGTDPGDRYNYALDVSQFPSLAARGAVQFNANHDTTVVLACDYISMVLLTQAAAQQHYHPEWFLIGVALTDTDGFARITDQSETAGHLFGLSQAGDDKVANDPNGEAALGYKAATGKAMPRGGAPVYFQLLSMFNQLQAAGPVLTPETIAKGTHAMPPAGGDKAAVGTWDFSNDHTGINDSREIYWDPNSTAYDGKKGDYLATYGGRRFSTGQWPREDPPIYPGR
;
A
#
# COMPACT_ATOMS: atom_id res chain seq x y z
N MET A 1 -4.78 -8.21 -17.05
CA MET A 1 -5.01 -7.19 -18.10
C MET A 1 -3.89 -6.16 -17.97
N THR A 2 -3.13 -5.89 -19.04
CA THR A 2 -2.10 -4.84 -19.01
C THR A 2 -2.72 -3.57 -19.57
N ILE A 3 -2.93 -2.56 -18.72
CA ILE A 3 -3.39 -1.24 -19.16
C ILE A 3 -2.17 -0.50 -19.71
N SER A 4 -2.18 -0.15 -20.99
CA SER A 4 -1.15 0.66 -21.63
C SER A 4 -1.39 2.16 -21.40
N GLN A 5 -0.37 2.98 -21.64
CA GLN A 5 -0.54 4.44 -21.68
C GLN A 5 -1.57 4.87 -22.74
N THR A 6 -1.65 4.13 -23.85
CA THR A 6 -2.69 4.33 -24.87
C THR A 6 -4.07 4.04 -24.30
N ASP A 7 -4.24 3.01 -23.48
CA ASP A 7 -5.53 2.70 -22.86
C ASP A 7 -5.94 3.80 -21.86
N LEU A 8 -5.02 4.31 -21.05
CA LEU A 8 -5.29 5.46 -20.18
C LEU A 8 -5.85 6.65 -20.96
N LYS A 9 -5.21 7.00 -22.09
CA LYS A 9 -5.65 8.13 -22.92
C LYS A 9 -6.95 7.85 -23.66
N THR A 10 -7.05 6.69 -24.32
CA THR A 10 -8.14 6.41 -25.27
C THR A 10 -9.40 5.83 -24.62
N LYS A 11 -9.24 5.05 -23.55
CA LYS A 11 -10.36 4.39 -22.85
C LYS A 11 -10.80 5.15 -21.61
N TYR A 12 -9.86 5.77 -20.90
CA TYR A 12 -10.14 6.46 -19.63
C TYR A 12 -10.05 7.98 -19.72
N GLY A 13 -9.56 8.54 -20.84
CA GLY A 13 -9.44 9.98 -21.04
C GLY A 13 -8.38 10.64 -20.16
N THR A 14 -7.43 9.87 -19.64
CA THR A 14 -6.40 10.33 -18.69
C THR A 14 -5.03 10.33 -19.35
N ASP A 15 -4.28 11.43 -19.22
CA ASP A 15 -2.85 11.45 -19.50
C ASP A 15 -2.08 11.05 -18.23
N PRO A 16 -1.29 9.96 -18.22
CA PRO A 16 -0.50 9.58 -17.05
C PRO A 16 0.67 10.55 -16.77
N GLY A 17 0.89 11.56 -17.62
CA GLY A 17 1.96 12.53 -17.45
C GLY A 17 3.33 11.96 -17.78
N ASP A 18 4.37 12.62 -17.28
CA ASP A 18 5.74 12.20 -17.46
C ASP A 18 6.06 10.94 -16.66
N ARG A 19 6.91 10.10 -17.25
CA ARG A 19 7.27 8.82 -16.65
C ARG A 19 8.76 8.69 -16.45
N TYR A 20 9.09 8.31 -15.23
CA TYR A 20 10.43 7.93 -14.83
C TYR A 20 10.48 6.41 -14.61
N ASN A 21 11.39 5.72 -15.30
CA ASN A 21 11.60 4.28 -15.14
C ASN A 21 13.02 4.01 -14.63
N TYR A 22 13.14 3.00 -13.78
CA TYR A 22 14.41 2.58 -13.22
C TYR A 22 14.54 1.05 -13.24
N ALA A 23 15.76 0.57 -13.38
CA ALA A 23 16.06 -0.86 -13.25
C ALA A 23 16.11 -1.22 -11.76
N LEU A 24 15.78 -2.47 -11.40
CA LEU A 24 15.90 -2.99 -10.03
C LEU A 24 17.36 -3.31 -9.66
N ASP A 25 18.25 -2.33 -9.85
CA ASP A 25 19.63 -2.32 -9.37
C ASP A 25 19.77 -1.27 -8.26
N VAL A 26 19.71 -1.73 -7.00
CA VAL A 26 19.74 -0.89 -5.81
C VAL A 26 20.97 0.02 -5.77
N SER A 27 22.10 -0.40 -6.37
CA SER A 27 23.32 0.42 -6.41
C SER A 27 23.14 1.71 -7.21
N GLN A 28 22.19 1.72 -8.15
CA GLN A 28 21.90 2.85 -9.02
C GLN A 28 20.75 3.72 -8.49
N PHE A 29 19.95 3.23 -7.54
CA PHE A 29 18.73 3.92 -7.09
C PHE A 29 18.95 5.39 -6.71
N PRO A 30 20.04 5.79 -6.00
CA PRO A 30 20.24 7.19 -5.65
C PRO A 30 20.40 8.12 -6.86
N SER A 31 21.22 7.72 -7.84
CA SER A 31 21.45 8.52 -9.06
C SER A 31 20.21 8.54 -9.97
N LEU A 32 19.45 7.45 -9.91
CA LEU A 32 18.18 7.25 -10.59
C LEU A 32 17.11 8.19 -10.01
N ALA A 33 16.87 8.16 -8.71
CA ALA A 33 15.93 9.06 -8.03
C ALA A 33 16.27 10.54 -8.23
N ALA A 34 17.56 10.92 -8.14
CA ALA A 34 18.01 12.29 -8.39
C ALA A 34 17.62 12.78 -9.79
N ARG A 35 17.82 11.95 -10.82
CA ARG A 35 17.42 12.27 -12.20
C ARG A 35 15.91 12.37 -12.35
N GLY A 36 15.15 11.49 -11.70
CA GLY A 36 13.68 11.55 -11.69
C GLY A 36 13.18 12.87 -11.12
N ALA A 37 13.68 13.28 -9.95
CA ALA A 37 13.33 14.56 -9.34
C ALA A 37 13.70 15.77 -10.22
N VAL A 38 14.88 15.77 -10.88
CA VAL A 38 15.25 16.84 -11.83
C VAL A 38 14.25 16.94 -12.98
N GLN A 39 13.91 15.80 -13.58
CA GLN A 39 13.00 15.76 -14.72
C GLN A 39 11.61 16.28 -14.33
N PHE A 40 11.04 15.74 -13.25
CA PHE A 40 9.71 16.13 -12.79
C PHE A 40 9.64 17.61 -12.41
N ASN A 41 10.66 18.12 -11.71
CA ASN A 41 10.74 19.55 -11.38
C ASN A 41 10.84 20.44 -12.63
N ALA A 42 11.70 20.07 -13.59
CA ALA A 42 11.86 20.81 -14.84
C ALA A 42 10.59 20.84 -15.71
N ASN A 43 9.78 19.79 -15.62
CA ASN A 43 8.51 19.68 -16.34
C ASN A 43 7.32 20.28 -15.56
N HIS A 44 7.56 20.79 -14.34
CA HIS A 44 6.54 21.34 -13.46
C HIS A 44 5.44 20.34 -13.09
N ASP A 45 5.78 19.07 -12.95
CA ASP A 45 4.86 18.08 -12.39
C ASP A 45 4.50 18.47 -10.95
N THR A 46 3.24 18.42 -10.57
CA THR A 46 2.79 18.81 -9.23
C THR A 46 2.44 17.62 -8.34
N THR A 47 2.26 16.45 -8.95
CA THR A 47 1.84 15.22 -8.26
C THR A 47 2.63 14.05 -8.84
N VAL A 48 3.33 13.32 -7.99
CA VAL A 48 4.12 12.13 -8.36
C VAL A 48 3.40 10.89 -7.86
N VAL A 49 2.97 10.03 -8.79
CA VAL A 49 2.41 8.72 -8.45
C VAL A 49 3.54 7.77 -8.06
N LEU A 50 3.53 7.30 -6.81
CA LEU A 50 4.52 6.40 -6.24
C LEU A 50 4.26 4.94 -6.65
N ALA A 51 4.41 4.64 -7.93
CA ALA A 51 4.43 3.28 -8.47
C ALA A 51 5.82 2.63 -8.32
N CYS A 52 6.35 2.62 -7.09
CA CYS A 52 7.74 2.24 -6.81
C CYS A 52 7.87 1.44 -5.51
N ASP A 53 9.06 0.89 -5.26
CA ASP A 53 9.41 0.29 -3.98
C ASP A 53 9.69 1.37 -2.91
N TYR A 54 9.61 1.00 -1.63
CA TYR A 54 9.81 1.94 -0.52
C TYR A 54 11.21 2.58 -0.49
N ILE A 55 12.25 1.94 -1.05
CA ILE A 55 13.61 2.52 -1.09
C ILE A 55 13.61 3.67 -2.09
N SER A 56 13.03 3.45 -3.27
CA SER A 56 12.86 4.49 -4.30
C SER A 56 12.00 5.64 -3.81
N MET A 57 10.91 5.37 -3.08
CA MET A 57 10.10 6.41 -2.42
C MET A 57 10.97 7.30 -1.51
N VAL A 58 11.76 6.70 -0.61
CA VAL A 58 12.66 7.44 0.29
C VAL A 58 13.65 8.30 -0.49
N LEU A 59 14.34 7.71 -1.47
CA LEU A 59 15.36 8.42 -2.25
C LEU A 59 14.78 9.53 -3.12
N LEU A 60 13.56 9.34 -3.65
CA LEU A 60 12.85 10.38 -4.42
C LEU A 60 12.51 11.58 -3.54
N THR A 61 11.96 11.36 -2.34
CA THR A 61 11.67 12.46 -1.41
C THR A 61 12.94 13.22 -1.03
N GLN A 62 14.03 12.52 -0.72
CA GLN A 62 15.32 13.17 -0.41
C GLN A 62 15.87 13.98 -1.60
N ALA A 63 15.76 13.44 -2.82
CA ALA A 63 16.21 14.13 -4.03
C ALA A 63 15.36 15.36 -4.37
N ALA A 64 14.05 15.29 -4.14
CA ALA A 64 13.12 16.38 -4.36
C ALA A 64 13.40 17.54 -3.39
N ALA A 65 13.60 17.24 -2.10
CA ALA A 65 13.99 18.22 -1.08
C ALA A 65 15.30 18.95 -1.44
N GLN A 66 16.32 18.22 -1.91
CA GLN A 66 17.60 18.80 -2.36
C GLN A 66 17.46 19.75 -3.55
N GLN A 67 16.39 19.63 -4.32
CA GLN A 67 16.11 20.44 -5.50
C GLN A 67 15.04 21.51 -5.26
N HIS A 68 14.57 21.65 -4.01
CA HIS A 68 13.44 22.51 -3.66
C HIS A 68 12.18 22.21 -4.51
N TYR A 69 12.00 20.93 -4.83
CA TYR A 69 10.85 20.42 -5.56
C TYR A 69 9.90 19.75 -4.55
N HIS A 70 8.73 20.33 -4.34
CA HIS A 70 7.79 19.92 -3.28
C HIS A 70 6.44 19.47 -3.84
N PRO A 71 6.37 18.34 -4.57
CA PRO A 71 5.12 17.86 -5.15
C PRO A 71 4.22 17.22 -4.08
N GLU A 72 3.02 16.87 -4.51
CA GLU A 72 2.17 15.89 -3.86
C GLU A 72 2.67 14.46 -4.19
N TRP A 73 2.68 13.57 -3.21
CA TRP A 73 3.12 12.18 -3.33
C TRP A 73 1.92 11.25 -3.24
N PHE A 74 1.49 10.72 -4.39
CA PHE A 74 0.29 9.91 -4.50
C PHE A 74 0.59 8.41 -4.40
N LEU A 75 0.07 7.77 -3.35
CA LEU A 75 0.19 6.33 -3.09
C LEU A 75 -0.82 5.54 -3.91
N ILE A 76 -0.40 4.35 -4.33
CA ILE A 76 -1.25 3.36 -5.00
C ILE A 76 -1.26 1.99 -4.27
N GLY A 77 -0.80 1.96 -3.01
CA GLY A 77 -0.85 0.76 -2.16
C GLY A 77 0.14 -0.35 -2.53
N VAL A 78 1.28 0.00 -3.13
CA VAL A 78 2.27 -0.98 -3.60
C VAL A 78 3.49 -1.06 -2.69
N ALA A 79 4.08 -2.25 -2.60
CA ALA A 79 5.38 -2.49 -1.97
C ALA A 79 5.54 -1.91 -0.54
N LEU A 80 4.44 -1.93 0.24
CA LEU A 80 4.37 -1.47 1.63
C LEU A 80 4.62 0.04 1.83
N THR A 81 4.59 0.83 0.75
CA THR A 81 4.69 2.31 0.82
C THR A 81 3.59 2.93 1.68
N ASP A 82 2.48 2.22 1.83
CA ASP A 82 1.30 2.53 2.65
C ASP A 82 1.36 1.98 4.09
N THR A 83 2.56 1.84 4.66
CA THR A 83 2.77 1.44 6.08
C THR A 83 3.52 2.50 6.88
N ASP A 84 3.22 2.62 8.18
CA ASP A 84 3.77 3.68 9.04
C ASP A 84 5.30 3.61 9.11
N GLY A 85 5.84 2.39 9.09
CA GLY A 85 7.28 2.15 9.20
C GLY A 85 8.07 2.78 8.06
N PHE A 86 7.57 2.66 6.82
CA PHE A 86 8.26 3.15 5.64
C PHE A 86 7.98 4.62 5.35
N ALA A 87 6.81 5.14 5.70
CA ALA A 87 6.54 6.58 5.62
C ALA A 87 7.46 7.39 6.55
N ARG A 88 7.76 6.90 7.76
CA ARG A 88 8.64 7.58 8.73
C ARG A 88 10.08 7.79 8.27
N ILE A 89 10.56 6.99 7.33
CA ILE A 89 11.95 7.07 6.85
C ILE A 89 12.10 7.90 5.58
N THR A 90 11.00 8.41 5.03
CA THR A 90 11.02 9.41 3.95
C THR A 90 11.52 10.75 4.47
N ASP A 91 11.89 11.65 3.56
CA ASP A 91 12.17 13.04 3.94
C ASP A 91 10.87 13.72 4.41
N GLN A 92 10.79 14.02 5.71
CA GLN A 92 9.56 14.57 6.30
C GLN A 92 9.28 16.01 5.86
N SER A 93 10.28 16.72 5.30
CA SER A 93 10.01 18.03 4.68
C SER A 93 9.22 17.92 3.38
N GLU A 94 9.22 16.74 2.76
CA GLU A 94 8.46 16.43 1.56
C GLU A 94 7.12 15.77 1.82
N THR A 95 7.01 14.94 2.86
CA THR A 95 5.85 14.05 3.03
C THR A 95 4.83 14.57 4.03
N ALA A 96 5.22 15.47 4.95
CA ALA A 96 4.30 16.09 5.90
C ALA A 96 3.21 16.88 5.17
N GLY A 97 1.96 16.37 5.19
CA GLY A 97 0.80 16.98 4.53
C GLY A 97 0.75 16.80 3.00
N HIS A 98 1.68 16.04 2.43
CA HIS A 98 1.84 15.87 0.98
C HIS A 98 1.82 14.40 0.54
N LEU A 99 1.89 13.44 1.47
CA LEU A 99 1.84 12.00 1.18
C LEU A 99 0.45 11.42 1.47
N PHE A 100 -0.24 10.96 0.44
CA PHE A 100 -1.62 10.48 0.52
C PHE A 100 -1.98 9.57 -0.65
N GLY A 101 -3.14 8.93 -0.60
CA GLY A 101 -3.68 8.18 -1.73
C GLY A 101 -4.29 6.84 -1.30
N LEU A 102 -4.09 5.82 -2.12
CA LEU A 102 -4.71 4.52 -1.92
C LEU A 102 -3.84 3.60 -1.08
N SER A 103 -4.47 2.85 -0.20
CA SER A 103 -3.88 1.71 0.52
C SER A 103 -4.64 0.43 0.20
N GLN A 104 -3.89 -0.56 -0.26
CA GLN A 104 -4.36 -1.93 -0.43
C GLN A 104 -4.20 -2.73 0.87
N ALA A 105 -3.34 -2.28 1.79
CA ALA A 105 -3.21 -2.86 3.12
C ALA A 105 -4.44 -2.59 4.02
N GLY A 106 -4.51 -3.35 5.10
CA GLY A 106 -5.35 -3.01 6.26
C GLY A 106 -4.71 -1.91 7.10
N ASP A 107 -5.32 -1.62 8.24
CA ASP A 107 -4.79 -0.67 9.22
C ASP A 107 -3.64 -1.32 10.02
N ASP A 108 -2.46 -0.68 10.07
CA ASP A 108 -1.28 -1.16 10.79
C ASP A 108 -1.58 -1.40 12.28
N LYS A 109 -2.46 -0.59 12.89
CA LYS A 109 -2.92 -0.78 14.26
C LYS A 109 -3.70 -2.06 14.44
N VAL A 110 -4.56 -2.41 13.48
CA VAL A 110 -5.36 -3.64 13.52
C VAL A 110 -4.47 -4.85 13.26
N ALA A 111 -3.57 -4.76 12.27
CA ALA A 111 -2.64 -5.85 11.93
C ALA A 111 -1.67 -6.18 13.08
N ASN A 112 -1.20 -5.16 13.80
CA ASN A 112 -0.20 -5.29 14.84
C ASN A 112 -0.77 -5.22 16.28
N ASP A 113 -2.10 -5.35 16.45
CA ASP A 113 -2.70 -5.36 17.79
C ASP A 113 -2.11 -6.52 18.62
N PRO A 114 -1.54 -6.25 19.81
CA PRO A 114 -1.00 -7.30 20.68
C PRO A 114 -2.05 -8.32 21.16
N ASN A 115 -3.34 -7.99 21.05
CA ASN A 115 -4.47 -8.88 21.32
C ASN A 115 -5.16 -9.36 20.02
N GLY A 116 -4.63 -9.01 18.85
CA GLY A 116 -5.11 -9.45 17.56
C GLY A 116 -4.73 -10.90 17.23
N GLU A 117 -5.38 -11.45 16.20
CA GLU A 117 -5.23 -12.85 15.77
C GLU A 117 -3.77 -13.27 15.57
N ALA A 118 -2.98 -12.48 14.83
CA ALA A 118 -1.59 -12.79 14.55
C ALA A 118 -0.74 -12.86 15.83
N ALA A 119 -0.90 -11.90 16.75
CA ALA A 119 -0.17 -11.84 18.00
C ALA A 119 -0.54 -13.00 18.94
N LEU A 120 -1.83 -13.28 19.07
CA LEU A 120 -2.34 -14.40 19.88
C LEU A 120 -1.92 -15.75 19.30
N GLY A 121 -2.01 -15.92 17.98
CA GLY A 121 -1.58 -17.13 17.28
C GLY A 121 -0.10 -17.40 17.45
N TYR A 122 0.75 -16.38 17.27
CA TYR A 122 2.19 -16.51 17.49
C TYR A 122 2.52 -16.87 18.94
N LYS A 123 1.86 -16.23 19.91
CA LYS A 123 2.06 -16.52 21.34
C LYS A 123 1.60 -17.93 21.70
N ALA A 124 0.47 -18.38 21.17
CA ALA A 124 -0.02 -19.74 21.39
C ALA A 124 0.96 -20.79 20.84
N ALA A 125 1.56 -20.54 19.67
CA ALA A 125 2.48 -21.47 19.03
C ALA A 125 3.89 -21.49 19.66
N THR A 126 4.36 -20.37 20.22
CA THR A 126 5.78 -20.22 20.62
C THR A 126 6.01 -19.86 22.08
N GLY A 127 4.96 -19.45 22.80
CA GLY A 127 5.06 -18.88 24.15
C GLY A 127 5.68 -17.48 24.22
N LYS A 128 6.03 -16.87 23.07
CA LYS A 128 6.72 -15.57 22.99
C LYS A 128 5.80 -14.47 22.43
N ALA A 129 6.16 -13.22 22.68
CA ALA A 129 5.53 -12.09 21.99
C ALA A 129 5.90 -12.09 20.51
N MET A 130 4.96 -11.73 19.63
CA MET A 130 5.19 -11.64 18.20
C MET A 130 6.27 -10.58 17.90
N PRO A 131 7.30 -10.90 17.11
CA PRO A 131 8.30 -9.92 16.71
C PRO A 131 7.69 -8.88 15.75
N ARG A 132 8.31 -7.69 15.67
CA ARG A 132 7.94 -6.67 14.69
C ARG A 132 8.05 -7.23 13.27
N GLY A 133 7.06 -6.94 12.42
CA GLY A 133 6.96 -7.51 11.08
C GLY A 133 6.40 -8.94 11.03
N GLY A 134 6.04 -9.53 12.17
CA GLY A 134 5.43 -10.86 12.22
C GLY A 134 4.00 -10.91 11.67
N ALA A 135 3.21 -9.84 11.82
CA ALA A 135 1.82 -9.80 11.39
C ALA A 135 1.65 -10.01 9.86
N PRO A 136 2.35 -9.29 8.97
CA PRO A 136 2.28 -9.54 7.53
C PRO A 136 2.60 -11.00 7.16
N VAL A 137 3.60 -11.61 7.80
CA VAL A 137 3.98 -13.01 7.56
C VAL A 137 2.87 -13.96 8.00
N TYR A 138 2.26 -13.69 9.16
CA TYR A 138 1.12 -14.49 9.66
C TYR A 138 -0.03 -14.49 8.66
N PHE A 139 -0.47 -13.31 8.20
CA PHE A 139 -1.60 -13.21 7.29
C PHE A 139 -1.30 -13.76 5.89
N GLN A 140 -0.06 -13.62 5.40
CA GLN A 140 0.36 -14.29 4.17
C GLN A 140 0.22 -15.81 4.29
N LEU A 141 0.70 -16.39 5.40
CA LEU A 141 0.58 -17.83 5.66
C LEU A 141 -0.89 -18.24 5.82
N LEU A 142 -1.70 -17.46 6.55
CA LEU A 142 -3.13 -17.71 6.71
C LEU A 142 -3.84 -17.84 5.35
N SER A 143 -3.57 -16.91 4.42
CA SER A 143 -4.12 -16.98 3.07
C SER A 143 -3.69 -18.25 2.32
N MET A 144 -2.41 -18.64 2.42
CA MET A 144 -1.92 -19.88 1.80
C MET A 144 -2.56 -21.13 2.42
N PHE A 145 -2.72 -21.18 3.75
CA PHE A 145 -3.35 -22.31 4.43
C PHE A 145 -4.84 -22.42 4.12
N ASN A 146 -5.56 -21.29 3.99
CA ASN A 146 -6.95 -21.29 3.55
C ASN A 146 -7.10 -21.90 2.14
N GLN A 147 -6.20 -21.55 1.21
CA GLN A 147 -6.19 -22.11 -0.14
C GLN A 147 -5.88 -23.61 -0.14
N LEU A 148 -4.92 -24.06 0.67
CA LEU A 148 -4.60 -25.48 0.83
C LEU A 148 -5.77 -26.28 1.43
N GLN A 149 -6.47 -25.71 2.42
CA GLN A 149 -7.65 -26.34 2.99
C GLN A 149 -8.80 -26.42 1.98
N ALA A 150 -9.01 -25.36 1.21
CA ALA A 150 -10.05 -25.31 0.17
C ALA A 150 -9.79 -26.31 -0.98
N ALA A 151 -8.52 -26.63 -1.27
CA ALA A 151 -8.15 -27.64 -2.26
C ALA A 151 -8.58 -29.07 -1.86
N GLY A 152 -8.73 -29.32 -0.56
CA GLY A 152 -9.04 -30.64 -0.01
C GLY A 152 -7.83 -31.59 0.04
N PRO A 153 -8.04 -32.89 0.28
CA PRO A 153 -6.97 -33.84 0.61
C PRO A 153 -6.06 -34.22 -0.57
N VAL A 154 -6.44 -33.90 -1.80
CA VAL A 154 -5.65 -34.20 -3.01
C VAL A 154 -5.07 -32.89 -3.53
N LEU A 155 -3.78 -32.68 -3.30
CA LEU A 155 -3.10 -31.45 -3.70
C LEU A 155 -2.51 -31.59 -5.12
N THR A 156 -3.21 -31.04 -6.10
CA THR A 156 -2.71 -30.79 -7.45
C THR A 156 -2.87 -29.31 -7.79
N PRO A 157 -2.14 -28.78 -8.79
CA PRO A 157 -2.36 -27.40 -9.24
C PRO A 157 -3.83 -27.10 -9.55
N GLU A 158 -4.57 -28.05 -10.14
CA GLU A 158 -5.98 -27.90 -10.49
C GLU A 158 -6.89 -27.85 -9.26
N THR A 159 -6.65 -28.69 -8.25
CA THR A 159 -7.45 -28.68 -7.03
C THR A 159 -7.18 -27.44 -6.19
N ILE A 160 -5.93 -26.95 -6.15
CA ILE A 160 -5.58 -25.67 -5.52
C ILE A 160 -6.28 -24.53 -6.24
N ALA A 161 -6.17 -24.42 -7.57
CA ALA A 161 -6.82 -23.35 -8.33
C ALA A 161 -8.34 -23.36 -8.12
N LYS A 162 -8.98 -24.53 -8.22
CA LYS A 162 -10.42 -24.68 -7.97
C LYS A 162 -10.80 -24.31 -6.54
N GLY A 163 -10.02 -24.74 -5.55
CA GLY A 163 -10.23 -24.44 -4.15
C GLY A 163 -10.12 -22.94 -3.86
N THR A 164 -9.05 -22.30 -4.35
CA THR A 164 -8.83 -20.85 -4.23
C THR A 164 -10.01 -20.06 -4.79
N HIS A 165 -10.48 -20.36 -6.00
CA HIS A 165 -11.63 -19.69 -6.61
C HIS A 165 -12.97 -19.98 -5.91
N ALA A 166 -13.06 -21.07 -5.15
CA ALA A 166 -14.26 -21.44 -4.41
C ALA A 166 -14.32 -20.85 -2.98
N MET A 167 -13.24 -20.23 -2.50
CA MET A 167 -13.24 -19.59 -1.18
C MET A 167 -14.22 -18.40 -1.17
N PRO A 168 -15.02 -18.23 -0.12
CA PRO A 168 -15.83 -17.03 0.03
C PRO A 168 -14.92 -15.80 0.23
N PRO A 169 -15.37 -14.60 -0.19
CA PRO A 169 -14.68 -13.36 0.16
C PRO A 169 -14.50 -13.23 1.68
N ALA A 170 -13.33 -12.74 2.09
CA ALA A 170 -12.97 -12.50 3.48
C ALA A 170 -12.42 -11.09 3.67
N GLY A 171 -12.30 -10.65 4.93
CA GLY A 171 -11.71 -9.36 5.26
C GLY A 171 -12.72 -8.19 5.25
N GLY A 172 -12.30 -7.04 4.72
CA GLY A 172 -13.10 -5.80 4.62
C GLY A 172 -12.50 -4.61 5.38
N ASP A 173 -13.31 -3.55 5.57
CA ASP A 173 -12.90 -2.24 6.12
C ASP A 173 -12.12 -2.32 7.44
N LYS A 174 -12.50 -3.25 8.32
CA LYS A 174 -11.92 -3.41 9.66
C LYS A 174 -10.97 -4.59 9.77
N ALA A 175 -10.66 -5.26 8.66
CA ALA A 175 -9.77 -6.40 8.66
C ALA A 175 -8.31 -5.95 8.70
N ALA A 176 -7.47 -6.76 9.35
CA ALA A 176 -6.04 -6.50 9.49
C ALA A 176 -5.29 -6.33 8.16
N VAL A 177 -5.79 -6.92 7.08
CA VAL A 177 -5.10 -7.00 5.78
C VAL A 177 -6.02 -6.71 4.58
N GLY A 178 -7.12 -5.98 4.82
CA GLY A 178 -8.09 -5.63 3.78
C GLY A 178 -8.94 -6.81 3.31
N THR A 179 -9.48 -6.72 2.11
CA THR A 179 -10.35 -7.73 1.49
C THR A 179 -9.55 -8.79 0.73
N TRP A 180 -9.95 -10.06 0.85
CA TRP A 180 -9.48 -11.19 0.06
C TRP A 180 -10.64 -11.84 -0.68
N ASP A 181 -10.65 -11.74 -2.00
CA ASP A 181 -11.62 -12.35 -2.89
C ASP A 181 -10.91 -12.86 -4.14
N PHE A 182 -10.92 -14.18 -4.33
CA PHE A 182 -10.32 -14.85 -5.48
C PHE A 182 -11.37 -15.36 -6.46
N SER A 183 -12.64 -14.98 -6.33
CA SER A 183 -13.74 -15.58 -7.10
C SER A 183 -13.64 -15.31 -8.60
N ASN A 184 -13.12 -14.14 -9.00
CA ASN A 184 -13.13 -13.68 -10.38
C ASN A 184 -11.74 -13.63 -11.05
N ASP A 185 -10.66 -13.55 -10.27
CA ASP A 185 -9.29 -13.46 -10.80
C ASP A 185 -8.25 -14.11 -9.84
N HIS A 186 -6.97 -13.91 -10.13
CA HIS A 186 -5.85 -14.48 -9.37
C HIS A 186 -5.23 -13.48 -8.37
N THR A 187 -5.92 -12.40 -8.03
CA THR A 187 -5.49 -11.36 -7.10
C THR A 187 -6.55 -11.18 -6.01
N GLY A 188 -6.21 -11.49 -4.76
CA GLY A 188 -7.18 -11.42 -3.67
C GLY A 188 -7.69 -10.02 -3.36
N ILE A 189 -6.95 -8.96 -3.70
CA ILE A 189 -7.31 -7.58 -3.36
C ILE A 189 -8.14 -6.97 -4.50
N ASN A 190 -9.39 -6.62 -4.20
CA ASN A 190 -10.37 -6.06 -5.16
C ASN A 190 -10.87 -4.65 -4.80
N ASP A 191 -10.35 -4.09 -3.69
CA ASP A 191 -10.72 -2.78 -3.17
C ASP A 191 -9.51 -2.07 -2.54
N SER A 192 -9.67 -0.79 -2.21
CA SER A 192 -8.66 -0.04 -1.47
C SER A 192 -9.34 0.99 -0.57
N ARG A 193 -8.67 1.39 0.50
CA ARG A 193 -9.06 2.53 1.33
C ARG A 193 -8.21 3.73 0.97
N GLU A 194 -8.69 4.93 1.27
CA GLU A 194 -7.88 6.14 1.15
C GLU A 194 -7.24 6.51 2.49
N ILE A 195 -5.99 6.93 2.42
CA ILE A 195 -5.14 7.28 3.56
C ILE A 195 -4.36 8.56 3.30
N TYR A 196 -3.96 9.24 4.37
CA TYR A 196 -2.99 10.34 4.33
C TYR A 196 -2.01 10.23 5.50
N TRP A 197 -0.79 10.72 5.29
CA TRP A 197 0.26 10.71 6.29
C TRP A 197 0.12 11.89 7.26
N ASP A 198 0.06 11.61 8.56
CA ASP A 198 0.20 12.62 9.61
C ASP A 198 1.47 12.34 10.44
N PRO A 199 2.54 13.15 10.30
CA PRO A 199 3.78 12.97 11.06
C PRO A 199 3.60 13.24 12.56
N ASN A 200 2.52 13.91 12.99
CA ASN A 200 2.26 14.28 14.37
C ASN A 200 1.29 13.34 15.08
N SER A 201 0.56 12.49 14.35
CA SER A 201 -0.27 11.44 14.95
C SER A 201 0.63 10.41 15.68
N THR A 202 0.06 9.74 16.68
CA THR A 202 0.74 8.69 17.43
C THR A 202 0.26 7.33 16.93
N ALA A 203 1.14 6.58 16.28
CA ALA A 203 0.85 5.27 15.71
C ALA A 203 0.72 4.16 16.78
N TYR A 204 0.37 2.96 16.32
CA TYR A 204 0.17 1.76 17.15
C TYR A 204 1.38 1.38 18.03
N ASP A 205 2.59 1.75 17.62
CA ASP A 205 3.84 1.49 18.33
C ASP A 205 4.24 2.61 19.32
N GLY A 206 3.34 3.58 19.54
CA GLY A 206 3.52 4.69 20.47
C GLY A 206 4.44 5.81 19.95
N LYS A 207 4.93 5.70 18.70
CA LYS A 207 5.79 6.72 18.08
C LYS A 207 4.97 7.67 17.21
N LYS A 208 5.59 8.79 16.85
CA LYS A 208 5.03 9.77 15.92
C LYS A 208 5.08 9.30 14.48
N GLY A 209 4.08 9.71 13.69
CA GLY A 209 3.90 9.37 12.29
C GLY A 209 2.97 8.17 12.13
N ASP A 210 1.79 8.41 11.55
CA ASP A 210 0.72 7.42 11.34
C ASP A 210 -0.01 7.70 10.01
N TYR A 211 -0.39 6.65 9.29
CA TYR A 211 -1.33 6.78 8.19
C TYR A 211 -2.77 6.77 8.72
N LEU A 212 -3.45 7.89 8.54
CA LEU A 212 -4.85 8.04 8.92
C LEU A 212 -5.74 7.73 7.72
N ALA A 213 -6.81 6.97 7.95
CA ALA A 213 -7.78 6.67 6.90
C ALA A 213 -8.85 7.75 6.79
N THR A 214 -9.19 8.12 5.56
CA THR A 214 -10.41 8.88 5.27
C THR A 214 -11.63 7.95 5.31
N TYR A 215 -12.84 8.52 5.29
CA TYR A 215 -14.11 7.78 5.30
C TYR A 215 -14.23 6.69 6.39
N GLY A 216 -13.53 6.86 7.52
CA GLY A 216 -13.51 5.87 8.60
C GLY A 216 -12.92 4.51 8.22
N GLY A 217 -12.05 4.46 7.19
CA GLY A 217 -11.43 3.23 6.71
C GLY A 217 -12.27 2.44 5.70
N ARG A 218 -13.39 3.01 5.24
CA ARG A 218 -14.22 2.40 4.19
C ARG A 218 -13.37 2.09 2.95
N ARG A 219 -13.56 0.90 2.40
CA ARG A 219 -12.91 0.45 1.17
C ARG A 219 -13.83 0.61 -0.03
N PHE A 220 -13.23 0.90 -1.17
CA PHE A 220 -13.94 1.15 -2.42
C PHE A 220 -13.36 0.26 -3.52
N SER A 221 -14.24 -0.49 -4.19
CA SER A 221 -13.89 -1.17 -5.44
C SER A 221 -13.86 -0.17 -6.60
N THR A 222 -13.36 -0.64 -7.75
CA THR A 222 -13.38 0.15 -8.99
C THR A 222 -14.79 0.69 -9.29
N GLY A 223 -14.90 1.99 -9.53
CA GLY A 223 -16.17 2.67 -9.82
C GLY A 223 -17.04 3.02 -8.61
N GLN A 224 -16.63 2.63 -7.39
CA GLN A 224 -17.33 2.97 -6.14
C GLN A 224 -16.72 4.17 -5.41
N TRP A 225 -15.56 4.64 -5.85
CA TRP A 225 -14.91 5.82 -5.30
C TRP A 225 -15.84 7.04 -5.32
N PRO A 226 -15.95 7.78 -4.21
CA PRO A 226 -16.69 9.03 -4.18
C PRO A 226 -16.16 10.00 -5.24
N ARG A 227 -17.05 10.80 -5.82
CA ARG A 227 -16.69 11.86 -6.78
C ARG A 227 -16.47 13.22 -6.12
N GLU A 228 -16.68 13.27 -4.80
CA GLU A 228 -16.40 14.44 -3.98
C GLU A 228 -14.92 14.50 -3.64
N ASP A 229 -14.47 15.68 -3.20
CA ASP A 229 -13.15 15.80 -2.61
C ASP A 229 -13.09 14.92 -1.35
N PRO A 230 -11.98 14.17 -1.15
CA PRO A 230 -11.76 13.41 0.06
C PRO A 230 -12.02 14.25 1.32
N PRO A 231 -12.67 13.69 2.35
CA PRO A 231 -12.78 14.31 3.66
C PRO A 231 -11.40 14.26 4.32
N ILE A 232 -10.56 15.22 3.96
CA ILE A 232 -9.30 15.51 4.64
C ILE A 232 -9.66 16.31 5.88
N TYR A 233 -9.38 15.80 7.08
CA TYR A 233 -9.58 16.60 8.29
C TYR A 233 -8.47 17.66 8.39
N PRO A 234 -8.80 18.92 8.77
CA PRO A 234 -8.08 20.08 8.26
C PRO A 234 -6.95 20.56 9.17
N GLY A 235 -5.92 21.10 8.52
CA GLY A 235 -4.81 21.84 9.13
C GLY A 235 -3.70 22.09 8.11
N ARG A 236 -3.99 22.83 7.04
CA ARG A 236 -2.96 23.62 6.36
C ARG A 236 -2.86 24.96 7.08
#